data_AF-A0A5J4QX90-F1
#
_entry.id   AF-A0A5J4QX90-F1
#
_cell.length_a   1.000
_cell.length_b   1.000
_cell.length_c   1.000
_cell.angle_alpha   90.00
_cell.angle_beta   90.00
_cell.angle_gamma   90.00
#
_symmetry.space_group_name_H-M   'P 1'
#
loop_
_entity.id
_entity.type
_entity.pdbx_description
1 polymer ?
#
loop_
_entity_poly.entity_id
_entity_poly.type
_entity_poly.pdbx_seq_one_letter_code
_entity_poly.pdbx_strand_id
1 'polypeptide(L)'
;MAIFGAIAIVLLLHLFAFTSYYIPSTGMENTLFQGERVLVNKWSYGLRLPFMSFFSYHRWGEKRVEKGDIVGFNNPANVLQPVIDRREIFISRCDGTPGDTLLVDSLFSIVSSANRRNNFNEKPLYAYPLHTFIIPQKGKPIKIESWNRFLLKNTVVLHEKKQAEVIGDTLFIEDIPVSEYTFSQDYYWMVSGNSANWADSRLFGLVPQNHIIGKAFLIWFSKEKETRVFKGYRWNRFFKAL
;
A
#
# COMPACT_ATOMS: atom_id res chain seq x y z
N MET A 1 40.87 -7.69 -5.16
CA MET A 1 40.41 -6.86 -4.00
C MET A 1 39.38 -5.80 -4.41
N ALA A 2 39.65 -4.93 -5.38
CA ALA A 2 38.72 -3.85 -5.77
C ALA A 2 37.34 -4.33 -6.27
N ILE A 3 37.30 -5.37 -7.12
CA ILE A 3 36.03 -5.94 -7.64
C ILE A 3 35.17 -6.52 -6.51
N PHE A 4 35.78 -7.26 -5.58
CA PHE A 4 35.07 -7.82 -4.43
C PHE A 4 34.51 -6.71 -3.53
N GLY A 5 35.29 -5.65 -3.29
CA GLY A 5 34.83 -4.47 -2.57
C GLY A 5 33.64 -3.80 -3.25
N ALA A 6 33.69 -3.62 -4.58
CA ALA A 6 32.58 -3.04 -5.35
C ALA A 6 31.31 -3.90 -5.29
N ILE A 7 31.43 -5.22 -5.45
CA ILE A 7 30.29 -6.14 -5.33
C ILE A 7 29.70 -6.08 -3.92
N ALA A 8 30.53 -6.10 -2.88
CA ALA A 8 30.08 -5.99 -1.50
C ALA A 8 29.33 -4.68 -1.25
N ILE A 9 29.83 -3.56 -1.78
CA ILE A 9 29.15 -2.25 -1.67
C ILE A 9 27.79 -2.28 -2.37
N VAL A 10 27.71 -2.79 -3.60
CA VAL A 10 26.43 -2.89 -4.33
C VAL A 10 25.42 -3.76 -3.58
N LEU A 11 25.87 -4.89 -3.02
CA LEU A 11 25.03 -5.75 -2.20
C LEU A 11 24.55 -5.04 -0.93
N LEU A 12 25.43 -4.32 -0.23
CA LEU A 12 25.06 -3.53 0.95
C LEU A 12 24.04 -2.45 0.61
N LEU A 13 24.25 -1.71 -0.48
CA LEU A 13 23.29 -0.72 -0.96
C LEU A 13 21.96 -1.37 -1.33
N HIS A 14 21.99 -2.54 -1.96
CA HIS A 14 20.78 -3.28 -2.32
C HIS A 14 20.01 -3.77 -1.09
N LEU A 15 20.72 -4.28 -0.08
CA LEU A 15 20.11 -4.77 1.16
C LEU A 15 19.53 -3.63 1.99
N PHE A 16 20.30 -2.55 2.19
CA PHE A 16 19.98 -1.54 3.20
C PHE A 16 19.47 -0.22 2.65
N ALA A 17 19.89 0.23 1.46
CA ALA A 17 19.60 1.59 0.99
C ALA A 17 18.50 1.65 -0.07
N PHE A 18 18.75 1.04 -1.23
CA PHE A 18 17.91 1.19 -2.42
C PHE A 18 17.67 -0.16 -3.06
N THR A 19 16.44 -0.38 -3.53
CA THR A 19 16.12 -1.55 -4.34
C THR A 19 15.40 -1.13 -5.61
N SER A 20 15.61 -1.88 -6.68
CA SER A 20 14.98 -1.64 -7.97
C SER A 20 13.82 -2.61 -8.15
N TYR A 21 12.62 -2.08 -8.37
CA TYR A 21 11.45 -2.89 -8.74
C TYR A 21 11.05 -2.66 -10.18
N TYR A 22 10.66 -3.74 -10.87
CA TYR A 22 10.08 -3.71 -12.20
C TYR A 22 8.58 -3.54 -12.10
N ILE A 23 7.98 -2.69 -12.95
CA ILE A 23 6.54 -2.43 -12.99
C ILE A 23 5.89 -3.35 -14.04
N PRO A 24 5.16 -4.40 -13.62
CA PRO A 24 4.60 -5.39 -14.55
C PRO A 24 3.25 -4.98 -15.11
N SER A 25 2.51 -4.09 -14.44
CA SER A 25 1.12 -3.76 -14.75
C SER A 25 0.89 -2.27 -14.92
N THR A 26 -0.30 -1.94 -15.43
CA THR A 26 -0.75 -0.60 -15.81
C THR A 26 -1.39 0.17 -14.65
N GLY A 27 -1.28 -0.38 -13.43
CA GLY A 27 -1.97 0.13 -12.25
C GLY A 27 -1.64 1.55 -11.84
N MET A 28 -0.47 2.03 -12.21
CA MET A 28 -0.01 3.36 -11.89
C MET A 28 0.21 4.23 -13.14
N GLU A 29 -0.41 3.93 -14.28
CA GLU A 29 -0.07 4.55 -15.58
C GLU A 29 0.00 6.07 -15.60
N ASN A 30 -0.83 6.79 -14.84
CA ASN A 30 -0.71 8.25 -14.74
C ASN A 30 0.64 8.74 -14.17
N THR A 31 1.41 7.86 -13.53
CA THR A 31 2.68 8.16 -12.88
C THR A 31 3.79 7.19 -13.30
N LEU A 32 3.55 5.87 -13.23
CA LEU A 32 4.46 4.80 -13.61
C LEU A 32 3.88 3.95 -14.74
N PHE A 33 4.67 3.75 -15.78
CA PHE A 33 4.28 2.96 -16.95
C PHE A 33 4.75 1.50 -16.83
N GLN A 34 4.04 0.60 -17.51
CA GLN A 34 4.50 -0.78 -17.66
C GLN A 34 5.88 -0.80 -18.35
N GLY A 35 6.76 -1.65 -17.84
CA GLY A 35 8.13 -1.81 -18.33
C GLY A 35 9.15 -0.84 -17.71
N GLU A 36 8.71 -0.01 -16.76
CA GLU A 36 9.61 0.82 -15.97
C GLU A 36 10.29 0.05 -14.84
N ARG A 37 11.46 0.55 -14.43
CA ARG A 37 12.12 0.16 -13.19
C ARG A 37 12.27 1.37 -12.30
N VAL A 38 11.83 1.21 -11.07
CA VAL A 38 11.74 2.28 -10.07
C VAL A 38 12.66 1.96 -8.90
N LEU A 39 13.43 2.95 -8.47
CA LEU A 39 14.20 2.87 -7.24
C LEU A 39 13.32 3.22 -6.05
N VAL A 40 13.36 2.35 -5.05
CA VAL A 40 12.70 2.51 -3.76
C VAL A 40 13.76 2.74 -2.69
N ASN A 41 13.64 3.85 -1.97
CA ASN A 41 14.46 4.18 -0.81
C ASN A 41 13.86 3.53 0.44
N LYS A 42 14.62 2.61 1.05
CA LYS A 42 14.24 1.85 2.25
C LYS A 42 14.35 2.67 3.53
N TRP A 43 15.03 3.80 3.51
CA TRP A 43 15.21 4.68 4.68
C TRP A 43 14.11 5.71 4.85
N SER A 44 13.31 5.97 3.81
CA SER A 44 12.31 7.06 3.82
C SER A 44 11.33 6.99 4.99
N TYR A 45 11.03 5.79 5.46
CA TYR A 45 10.09 5.53 6.55
C TYR A 45 10.76 4.88 7.77
N GLY A 46 12.09 4.90 7.83
CA GLY A 46 12.92 4.17 8.78
C GLY A 46 13.41 2.82 8.23
N LEU A 47 14.64 2.44 8.60
CA LEU A 47 15.27 1.20 8.14
C LEU A 47 14.58 -0.01 8.75
N ARG A 48 13.92 -0.80 7.91
CA ARG A 48 13.37 -2.11 8.27
C ARG A 48 14.51 -3.12 8.37
N LEU A 49 14.69 -3.73 9.53
CA LEU A 49 15.73 -4.74 9.73
C LEU A 49 15.40 -6.02 8.93
N PRO A 50 16.39 -6.65 8.28
CA PRO A 50 16.18 -7.93 7.62
C PRO A 50 15.89 -9.03 8.65
N PHE A 51 15.24 -10.12 8.20
CA PHE A 51 14.95 -11.31 9.01
C PHE A 51 13.97 -11.09 10.18
N MET A 52 12.85 -10.38 9.97
CA MET A 52 11.85 -10.22 11.04
C MET A 52 11.23 -11.55 11.48
N SER A 53 11.33 -12.61 10.67
CA SER A 53 10.91 -13.95 11.08
C SER A 53 11.71 -14.48 12.27
N PHE A 54 12.93 -13.98 12.49
CA PHE A 54 13.79 -14.37 13.61
C PHE A 54 13.85 -13.30 14.71
N PHE A 55 13.89 -12.01 14.34
CA PHE A 55 14.14 -10.91 15.30
C PHE A 55 12.90 -10.08 15.70
N SER A 56 11.69 -10.57 15.40
CA SER A 56 10.45 -9.76 15.44
C SER A 56 10.53 -8.53 14.50
N TYR A 57 9.39 -7.87 14.28
CA TYR A 57 9.38 -6.63 13.49
C TYR A 57 10.06 -5.50 14.26
N HIS A 58 11.08 -4.89 13.66
CA HIS A 58 11.70 -3.69 14.20
C HIS A 58 12.10 -2.73 13.08
N ARG A 59 11.94 -1.44 13.33
CA ARG A 59 12.29 -0.37 12.40
C ARG A 59 13.04 0.74 13.10
N TRP A 60 14.22 1.08 12.59
CA TRP A 60 15.03 2.16 13.16
C TRP A 60 14.73 3.49 12.48
N GLY A 61 14.51 4.55 13.26
CA GLY A 61 14.16 5.87 12.74
C GLY A 61 12.78 5.88 12.08
N GLU A 62 11.80 5.23 12.71
CA GLU A 62 10.46 5.09 12.16
C GLU A 62 9.84 6.45 11.84
N LYS A 63 9.45 6.61 10.56
CA LYS A 63 8.70 7.75 10.07
C LYS A 63 7.46 7.25 9.34
N ARG A 64 6.34 7.95 9.50
CA ARG A 64 5.08 7.62 8.83
C ARG A 64 5.17 7.90 7.33
N VAL A 65 4.42 7.11 6.57
CA VAL A 65 4.16 7.41 5.15
C VAL A 65 3.34 8.69 5.06
N GLU A 66 3.68 9.55 4.11
CA GLU A 66 2.95 10.79 3.86
C GLU A 66 1.92 10.58 2.73
N LYS A 67 0.82 11.32 2.80
CA LYS A 67 -0.19 11.30 1.76
C LYS A 67 0.41 11.76 0.43
N GLY A 68 0.10 11.03 -0.64
CA GLY A 68 0.63 11.25 -1.97
C GLY A 68 1.91 10.48 -2.26
N ASP A 69 2.58 9.89 -1.27
CA ASP A 69 3.79 9.10 -1.50
C ASP A 69 3.51 7.88 -2.38
N ILE A 70 4.46 7.54 -3.25
CA ILE A 70 4.46 6.26 -3.97
C ILE A 70 5.23 5.27 -3.13
N VAL A 71 4.58 4.20 -2.71
CA VAL A 71 5.09 3.31 -1.68
C VAL A 71 5.23 1.90 -2.23
N GLY A 72 6.41 1.31 -2.04
CA GLY A 72 6.61 -0.13 -2.20
C GLY A 72 6.24 -0.85 -0.90
N PHE A 73 5.42 -1.89 -0.98
CA PHE A 73 4.99 -2.68 0.17
C PHE A 73 4.71 -4.13 -0.21
N ASN A 74 4.80 -5.03 0.77
CA ASN A 74 4.43 -6.43 0.59
C ASN A 74 2.90 -6.58 0.52
N ASN A 75 2.39 -7.44 -0.37
CA ASN A 75 0.96 -7.68 -0.56
C ASN A 75 0.30 -8.15 0.75
N PRO A 76 -0.65 -7.38 1.33
CA PRO A 76 -1.23 -7.70 2.63
C PRO A 76 -2.16 -8.92 2.58
N ALA A 77 -2.82 -9.18 1.46
CA ALA A 77 -3.83 -10.23 1.31
C ALA A 77 -3.25 -11.62 0.93
N ASN A 78 -1.95 -11.74 0.66
CA ASN A 78 -1.33 -13.04 0.35
C ASN A 78 -1.18 -13.89 1.62
N VAL A 79 -2.24 -14.65 1.94
CA VAL A 79 -2.30 -15.56 3.09
C VAL A 79 -1.49 -16.85 2.90
N LEU A 80 -1.25 -17.25 1.64
CA LEU A 80 -0.50 -18.47 1.32
C LEU A 80 0.97 -18.35 1.69
N GLN A 81 1.50 -17.11 1.74
CA GLN A 81 2.87 -16.81 2.12
C GLN A 81 2.91 -16.16 3.53
N PRO A 82 3.18 -16.92 4.60
CA PRO A 82 3.12 -16.41 5.97
C PRO A 82 4.25 -15.43 6.30
N VAL A 83 5.42 -15.58 5.66
CA VAL A 83 6.57 -14.69 5.84
C VAL A 83 6.38 -13.43 4.98
N ILE A 84 6.16 -12.28 5.63
CA ILE A 84 5.87 -10.99 4.97
C ILE A 84 6.92 -10.63 3.90
N ASP A 85 8.21 -10.81 4.19
CA ASP A 85 9.32 -10.49 3.27
C ASP A 85 9.32 -11.26 1.95
N ARG A 86 8.66 -12.43 1.93
CA ARG A 86 8.58 -13.29 0.76
C ARG A 86 7.30 -13.07 -0.04
N ARG A 87 6.41 -12.18 0.41
CA ARG A 87 5.19 -11.85 -0.31
C ARG A 87 5.52 -11.00 -1.52
N GLU A 88 4.68 -11.12 -2.53
CA GLU A 88 4.67 -10.25 -3.71
C GLU A 88 4.69 -8.78 -3.30
N ILE A 89 5.36 -7.94 -4.09
CA ILE A 89 5.55 -6.52 -3.78
C ILE A 89 4.68 -5.71 -4.70
N PHE A 90 3.89 -4.81 -4.12
CA PHE A 90 3.08 -3.84 -4.82
C PHE A 90 3.65 -2.44 -4.67
N ILE A 91 3.36 -1.60 -5.67
CA ILE A 91 3.68 -0.18 -5.67
C ILE A 91 2.41 0.58 -5.97
N SER A 92 1.99 1.42 -5.04
CA SER A 92 0.75 2.20 -5.12
C SER A 92 0.94 3.56 -4.43
N ARG A 93 0.00 4.48 -4.64
CA ARG A 93 0.01 5.79 -4.00
C ARG A 93 -0.70 5.73 -2.64
N CYS A 94 -0.15 6.36 -1.61
CA CYS A 94 -0.79 6.49 -0.31
C CYS A 94 -1.82 7.62 -0.33
N ASP A 95 -3.10 7.30 -0.13
CA ASP A 95 -4.19 8.29 -0.14
C ASP A 95 -4.76 8.57 1.26
N GLY A 96 -4.56 7.63 2.19
CA GLY A 96 -4.92 7.78 3.60
C GLY A 96 -3.83 7.25 4.52
N THR A 97 -3.47 8.06 5.52
CA THR A 97 -2.48 7.78 6.56
C THR A 97 -3.17 7.54 7.91
N PRO A 98 -2.48 6.98 8.93
CA PRO A 98 -3.10 6.63 10.21
C PRO A 98 -3.80 7.82 10.89
N GLY A 99 -5.11 7.69 11.12
CA GLY A 99 -5.96 8.73 11.70
C GLY A 99 -6.58 9.69 10.68
N ASP A 100 -6.22 9.59 9.39
CA ASP A 100 -6.90 10.34 8.34
C ASP A 100 -8.35 9.91 8.21
N THR A 101 -9.16 10.84 7.73
CA THR A 101 -10.57 10.61 7.45
C THR A 101 -10.81 10.68 5.95
N LEU A 102 -11.31 9.59 5.36
CA LEU A 102 -11.64 9.47 3.96
C LEU A 102 -13.15 9.46 3.78
N LEU A 103 -13.65 10.22 2.81
CA LEU A 103 -15.04 10.12 2.36
C LEU A 103 -15.11 9.04 1.28
N VAL A 104 -15.86 7.97 1.56
CA VAL A 104 -15.93 6.80 0.69
C VAL A 104 -17.37 6.43 0.33
N ASP A 105 -17.57 5.82 -0.83
CA ASP A 105 -18.85 5.20 -1.19
C ASP A 105 -18.97 3.77 -0.62
N SER A 106 -20.06 3.08 -0.97
CA SER A 106 -20.29 1.69 -0.54
C SER A 106 -19.26 0.67 -1.09
N LEU A 107 -18.43 1.06 -2.06
CA LEU A 107 -17.35 0.25 -2.64
C LEU A 107 -15.97 0.70 -2.12
N PHE A 108 -15.92 1.56 -1.11
CA PHE A 108 -14.70 2.15 -0.58
C PHE A 108 -13.90 3.00 -1.59
N SER A 109 -14.54 3.50 -2.65
CA SER A 109 -13.91 4.45 -3.56
C SER A 109 -13.90 5.84 -2.93
N ILE A 110 -12.73 6.49 -2.95
CA ILE A 110 -12.56 7.82 -2.35
C ILE A 110 -13.26 8.88 -3.20
N VAL A 111 -14.15 9.64 -2.58
CA VAL A 111 -14.88 10.74 -3.22
C VAL A 111 -14.22 12.06 -2.87
N SER A 112 -13.43 12.61 -3.82
CA SER A 112 -12.81 13.93 -3.67
C SER A 112 -13.73 15.07 -4.15
N SER A 113 -13.57 16.27 -3.57
CA SER A 113 -14.28 17.48 -4.03
C SER A 113 -13.96 17.88 -5.48
N ALA A 114 -12.81 17.45 -6.02
CA ALA A 114 -12.44 17.65 -7.43
C ALA A 114 -13.23 16.72 -8.37
N ASN A 115 -13.43 15.45 -7.99
CA ASN A 115 -14.27 14.51 -8.73
C ASN A 115 -15.74 14.96 -8.80
N ARG A 116 -16.23 15.73 -7.81
CA ARG A 116 -17.56 16.34 -7.87
C ARG A 116 -17.73 17.38 -8.98
N ARG A 117 -16.65 18.07 -9.42
CA ARG A 117 -16.76 19.08 -10.49
C ARG A 117 -16.85 18.47 -11.88
N ASN A 118 -16.17 17.36 -12.14
CA ASN A 118 -16.18 16.70 -13.45
C ASN A 118 -17.50 15.98 -13.76
N ASN A 119 -18.26 15.61 -12.73
CA ASN A 119 -19.56 14.94 -12.86
C ASN A 119 -20.76 15.90 -12.82
N PHE A 120 -20.59 17.19 -13.10
CA PHE A 120 -21.74 18.12 -13.17
C PHE A 120 -22.66 17.87 -14.38
N ASN A 121 -22.18 17.17 -15.40
CA ASN A 121 -22.95 16.85 -16.61
C ASN A 121 -23.63 15.47 -16.55
N GLU A 122 -23.38 14.67 -15.52
CA GLU A 122 -24.02 13.38 -15.29
C GLU A 122 -24.86 13.48 -14.02
N LYS A 123 -26.20 13.43 -14.17
CA LYS A 123 -27.09 13.23 -13.01
C LYS A 123 -26.60 11.99 -12.25
N PRO A 124 -26.34 12.06 -10.93
CA PRO A 124 -25.91 10.90 -10.17
C PRO A 124 -27.07 9.90 -10.17
N LEU A 125 -26.99 8.88 -11.01
CA LEU A 125 -28.12 8.00 -11.29
C LEU A 125 -28.48 7.11 -10.07
N TYR A 126 -27.58 6.96 -9.10
CA TYR A 126 -27.85 6.40 -7.78
C TYR A 126 -26.90 7.06 -6.76
N ALA A 127 -27.43 7.85 -5.84
CA ALA A 127 -26.63 8.41 -4.74
C ALA A 127 -26.46 7.32 -3.66
N TYR A 128 -25.45 6.47 -3.83
CA TYR A 128 -25.04 5.56 -2.76
C TYR A 128 -24.68 6.37 -1.50
N PRO A 129 -25.00 5.87 -0.29
CA PRO A 129 -24.64 6.56 0.93
C PRO A 129 -23.12 6.72 1.00
N LEU A 130 -22.69 7.93 1.31
CA LEU A 130 -21.29 8.23 1.57
C LEU A 130 -20.99 8.02 3.05
N HIS A 131 -19.85 7.41 3.31
CA HIS A 131 -19.38 7.08 4.65
C HIS A 131 -18.08 7.78 4.95
N THR A 132 -17.91 8.13 6.23
CA THR A 132 -16.68 8.72 6.75
C THR A 132 -15.83 7.60 7.32
N PHE A 133 -14.78 7.20 6.59
CA PHE A 133 -13.87 6.14 6.99
C PHE A 133 -12.62 6.71 7.63
N ILE A 134 -12.39 6.39 8.90
CA ILE A 134 -11.16 6.75 9.61
C ILE A 134 -10.14 5.64 9.37
N ILE A 135 -8.94 5.99 8.92
CA ILE A 135 -7.86 5.02 8.77
C ILE A 135 -7.33 4.61 10.15
N PRO A 136 -7.27 3.31 10.49
CA PRO A 136 -6.82 2.88 11.80
C PRO A 136 -5.43 3.40 12.17
N GLN A 137 -5.34 3.93 13.39
CA GLN A 137 -4.10 4.41 14.00
C GLN A 137 -3.81 3.58 15.24
N LYS A 138 -2.53 3.25 15.43
CA LYS A 138 -2.06 2.48 16.58
C LYS A 138 -2.55 3.13 17.87
N GLY A 139 -3.20 2.32 18.71
CA GLY A 139 -3.64 2.74 20.05
C GLY A 139 -4.85 3.69 20.06
N LYS A 140 -5.50 3.96 18.91
CA LYS A 140 -6.76 4.71 18.86
C LYS A 140 -7.92 3.79 18.50
N PRO A 141 -9.07 3.89 19.20
CA PRO A 141 -10.25 3.12 18.87
C PRO A 141 -10.87 3.61 17.55
N ILE A 142 -11.37 2.67 16.76
CA ILE A 142 -12.25 2.95 15.62
C ILE A 142 -13.62 2.36 15.87
N LYS A 143 -14.66 3.11 15.53
CA LYS A 143 -16.04 2.66 15.61
C LYS A 143 -16.33 1.61 14.54
N ILE A 144 -16.93 0.51 14.95
CA ILE A 144 -17.44 -0.53 14.07
C ILE A 144 -18.89 -0.20 13.75
N GLU A 145 -19.19 -0.15 12.46
CA GLU A 145 -20.52 0.13 11.93
C GLU A 145 -20.85 -0.93 10.87
N SER A 146 -22.14 -1.08 10.55
CA SER A 146 -22.58 -2.10 9.61
C SER A 146 -21.79 -2.03 8.29
N TRP A 147 -21.58 -0.84 7.72
CA TRP A 147 -20.90 -0.70 6.43
C TRP A 147 -19.39 -1.01 6.45
N ASN A 148 -18.69 -0.88 7.60
CA ASN A 148 -17.24 -1.09 7.68
C ASN A 148 -16.82 -2.43 8.31
N ARG A 149 -17.77 -3.17 8.92
CA ARG A 149 -17.51 -4.37 9.71
C ARG A 149 -16.70 -5.44 8.99
N PHE A 150 -16.96 -5.67 7.70
CA PHE A 150 -16.25 -6.70 6.94
C PHE A 150 -14.80 -6.32 6.63
N LEU A 151 -14.54 -5.05 6.30
CA LEU A 151 -13.19 -4.53 6.11
C LEU A 151 -12.38 -4.65 7.41
N LEU A 152 -12.97 -4.21 8.53
CA LEU A 152 -12.32 -4.28 9.83
C LEU A 152 -12.11 -5.72 10.30
N LYS A 153 -13.11 -6.61 10.14
CA LYS A 153 -12.98 -8.05 10.40
C LYS A 153 -11.80 -8.65 9.64
N ASN A 154 -11.74 -8.43 8.32
CA ASN A 154 -10.64 -8.96 7.50
C ASN A 154 -9.29 -8.43 7.97
N THR A 155 -9.21 -7.15 8.34
CA THR A 155 -7.98 -6.54 8.87
C THR A 155 -7.55 -7.18 10.19
N VAL A 156 -8.48 -7.38 11.12
CA VAL A 156 -8.24 -8.05 12.42
C VAL A 156 -7.72 -9.48 12.22
N VAL A 157 -8.39 -10.27 11.37
CA VAL A 157 -7.99 -11.66 11.10
C VAL A 157 -6.61 -11.72 10.43
N LEU A 158 -6.39 -10.91 9.39
CA LEU A 158 -5.19 -11.00 8.57
C LEU A 158 -3.95 -10.43 9.26
N HIS A 159 -4.11 -9.34 10.02
CA HIS A 159 -2.98 -8.50 10.46
C HIS A 159 -2.83 -8.40 11.97
N GLU A 160 -3.92 -8.51 12.73
CA GLU A 160 -3.87 -8.59 14.20
C GLU A 160 -3.82 -10.04 14.70
N LYS A 161 -4.04 -11.02 13.81
CA LYS A 161 -3.99 -12.47 14.08
C LYS A 161 -4.99 -12.92 15.16
N LYS A 162 -6.13 -12.23 15.25
CA LYS A 162 -7.23 -12.58 16.14
C LYS A 162 -8.35 -13.28 15.39
N GLN A 163 -9.10 -14.13 16.07
CA GLN A 163 -10.34 -14.69 15.53
C GLN A 163 -11.41 -13.60 15.52
N ALA A 164 -12.10 -13.44 14.39
CA ALA A 164 -13.19 -12.49 14.28
C ALA A 164 -14.26 -12.98 13.29
N GLU A 165 -15.52 -12.80 13.67
CA GLU A 165 -16.69 -13.23 12.89
C GLU A 165 -17.76 -12.13 12.89
N VAL A 166 -18.52 -12.04 11.81
CA VAL A 166 -19.66 -11.12 11.73
C VAL A 166 -20.93 -11.95 11.76
N ILE A 167 -21.74 -11.75 12.80
CA ILE A 167 -23.06 -12.39 12.95
C ILE A 167 -24.11 -11.28 12.87
N GLY A 168 -24.88 -11.27 11.78
CA GLY A 168 -25.79 -10.16 11.44
C GLY A 168 -25.02 -8.85 11.19
N ASP A 169 -25.26 -7.87 12.06
CA ASP A 169 -24.61 -6.55 12.03
C ASP A 169 -23.54 -6.36 13.11
N THR A 170 -23.31 -7.36 13.95
CA THR A 170 -22.33 -7.29 15.05
C THR A 170 -21.04 -8.00 14.66
N LEU A 171 -19.90 -7.33 14.89
CA LEU A 171 -18.57 -7.94 14.81
C LEU A 171 -18.23 -8.55 16.17
N PHE A 172 -17.85 -9.82 16.16
CA PHE A 172 -17.31 -10.54 17.30
C PHE A 172 -15.81 -10.68 17.11
N ILE A 173 -15.02 -10.39 18.13
CA ILE A 173 -13.58 -10.61 18.17
C ILE A 173 -13.29 -11.45 19.40
N GLU A 174 -12.69 -12.62 19.21
CA GLU A 174 -12.45 -13.60 20.28
C GLU A 174 -13.76 -13.90 21.05
N ASP A 175 -14.85 -14.13 20.28
CA ASP A 175 -16.21 -14.40 20.75
C ASP A 175 -16.89 -13.27 21.55
N ILE A 176 -16.27 -12.10 21.64
CA ILE A 176 -16.82 -10.92 22.33
C ILE A 176 -17.42 -9.95 21.30
N PRO A 177 -18.69 -9.53 21.45
CA PRO A 177 -19.28 -8.51 20.59
C PRO A 177 -18.61 -7.16 20.84
N VAL A 178 -18.17 -6.49 19.77
CA VAL A 178 -17.45 -5.22 19.84
C VAL A 178 -18.13 -4.14 19.00
N SER A 179 -18.31 -2.95 19.58
CA SER A 179 -18.75 -1.74 18.88
C SER A 179 -17.59 -0.84 18.47
N GLU A 180 -16.41 -1.06 19.04
CA GLU A 180 -15.18 -0.35 18.75
C GLU A 180 -13.99 -1.30 18.83
N TYR A 181 -12.92 -1.01 18.10
CA TYR A 181 -11.68 -1.79 18.16
C TYR A 181 -10.44 -0.90 18.11
N THR A 182 -9.42 -1.27 18.89
CA THR A 182 -8.13 -0.56 18.92
C THR A 182 -7.05 -1.42 18.28
N PHE A 183 -6.43 -0.91 17.22
CA PHE A 183 -5.40 -1.64 16.46
C PHE A 183 -4.01 -1.52 17.10
N SER A 184 -3.20 -2.58 16.98
CA SER A 184 -1.85 -2.64 17.56
C SER A 184 -0.77 -1.96 16.72
N GLN A 185 -1.08 -1.59 15.48
CA GLN A 185 -0.18 -0.92 14.55
C GLN A 185 -0.90 0.12 13.68
N ASP A 186 -0.11 0.96 13.02
CA ASP A 186 -0.57 1.96 12.06
C ASP A 186 -0.95 1.27 10.73
N TYR A 187 -2.01 1.77 10.08
CA TYR A 187 -2.50 1.27 8.80
C TYR A 187 -2.60 2.39 7.75
N TYR A 188 -2.61 2.00 6.49
CA TYR A 188 -2.61 2.91 5.35
C TYR A 188 -3.63 2.48 4.30
N TRP A 189 -4.15 3.46 3.57
CA TRP A 189 -4.99 3.25 2.41
C TRP A 189 -4.19 3.54 1.14
N MET A 190 -3.96 2.50 0.34
CA MET A 190 -3.17 2.56 -0.87
C MET A 190 -4.08 2.49 -2.09
N VAL A 191 -3.90 3.40 -3.04
CA VAL A 191 -4.73 3.52 -4.24
C VAL A 191 -3.85 3.40 -5.48
N SER A 192 -4.34 2.62 -6.45
CA SER A 192 -3.72 2.53 -7.77
C SER A 192 -4.25 3.67 -8.65
N GLY A 193 -3.40 4.22 -9.52
CA GLY A 193 -3.77 5.31 -10.42
C GLY A 193 -4.73 4.92 -11.55
N ASN A 194 -5.03 3.62 -11.70
CA ASN A 194 -5.93 3.07 -12.70
C ASN A 194 -7.00 2.19 -12.01
N SER A 195 -8.27 2.53 -12.17
CA SER A 195 -9.40 1.82 -11.55
C SER A 195 -9.58 0.37 -12.01
N ALA A 196 -9.00 -0.01 -13.16
CA ALA A 196 -9.05 -1.38 -13.67
C ALA A 196 -8.01 -2.32 -13.03
N ASN A 197 -7.11 -1.80 -12.19
CA ASN A 197 -6.03 -2.59 -11.61
C ASN A 197 -6.36 -3.13 -10.21
N TRP A 198 -5.87 -4.33 -9.92
CA TRP A 198 -6.21 -5.08 -8.71
C TRP A 198 -5.24 -4.90 -7.53
N ALA A 199 -4.27 -3.99 -7.63
CA ALA A 199 -3.25 -3.79 -6.60
C ALA A 199 -3.54 -2.57 -5.71
N ASP A 200 -4.75 -2.47 -5.16
CA ASP A 200 -5.09 -1.42 -4.19
C ASP A 200 -6.02 -1.86 -3.05
N SER A 201 -6.16 -0.96 -2.08
CA SER A 201 -6.87 -1.20 -0.82
C SER A 201 -8.35 -1.50 -0.98
N ARG A 202 -8.97 -1.18 -2.12
CA ARG A 202 -10.37 -1.55 -2.38
C ARG A 202 -10.55 -3.06 -2.50
N LEU A 203 -9.49 -3.78 -2.89
CA LEU A 203 -9.52 -5.23 -3.04
C LEU A 203 -8.87 -5.97 -1.87
N PHE A 204 -7.67 -5.55 -1.44
CA PHE A 204 -6.94 -6.24 -0.39
C PHE A 204 -7.14 -5.64 1.02
N GLY A 205 -7.82 -4.50 1.13
CA GLY A 205 -8.05 -3.80 2.40
C GLY A 205 -6.89 -2.89 2.83
N LEU A 206 -6.76 -2.69 4.14
CA LEU A 206 -5.76 -1.81 4.73
C LEU A 206 -4.35 -2.39 4.62
N VAL A 207 -3.35 -1.54 4.39
CA VAL A 207 -1.93 -1.94 4.40
C VAL A 207 -1.34 -1.67 5.78
N PRO A 208 -0.84 -2.68 6.51
CA PRO A 208 -0.24 -2.45 7.82
C PRO A 208 1.18 -1.88 7.70
N GLN A 209 1.59 -1.12 8.71
CA GLN A 209 2.93 -0.52 8.80
C GLN A 209 4.08 -1.52 8.59
N ASN A 210 3.93 -2.77 9.07
CA ASN A 210 4.95 -3.79 8.92
C ASN A 210 5.10 -4.36 7.48
N HIS A 211 4.20 -4.01 6.55
CA HIS A 211 4.31 -4.36 5.13
C HIS A 211 5.02 -3.29 4.31
N ILE A 212 5.18 -2.07 4.84
CA ILE A 212 5.82 -0.96 4.13
C ILE A 212 7.31 -1.26 3.93
N ILE A 213 7.80 -1.12 2.70
CA ILE A 213 9.22 -1.34 2.36
C ILE A 213 9.96 -0.01 2.24
N GLY A 214 9.39 0.96 1.53
CA GLY A 214 10.06 2.23 1.27
C GLY A 214 9.33 3.12 0.27
N LYS A 215 9.88 4.31 0.02
CA LYS A 215 9.33 5.29 -0.92
C LYS A 215 9.98 5.14 -2.30
N ALA A 216 9.17 4.95 -3.33
CA ALA A 216 9.61 5.09 -4.71
C ALA A 216 9.92 6.57 -5.00
N PHE A 217 11.10 6.85 -5.53
CA PHE A 217 11.57 8.24 -5.71
C PHE A 217 12.16 8.54 -7.08
N LEU A 218 12.52 7.50 -7.86
CA LEU A 218 13.19 7.68 -9.15
C LEU A 218 12.84 6.56 -10.12
N ILE A 219 12.43 6.89 -11.34
CA ILE A 219 12.43 5.96 -12.47
C ILE A 219 13.84 5.95 -13.02
N TRP A 220 14.60 4.87 -12.81
CA TRP A 220 15.98 4.81 -13.30
C TRP A 220 16.10 4.19 -14.70
N PHE A 221 15.07 3.46 -15.13
CA PHE A 221 15.03 2.83 -16.45
C PHE A 221 13.58 2.74 -16.93
N SER A 222 13.34 2.98 -18.22
CA SER A 222 12.01 2.84 -18.82
C SER A 222 12.07 2.29 -20.24
N LYS A 223 11.44 1.14 -20.46
CA LYS A 223 11.30 0.56 -21.79
C LYS A 223 9.90 0.02 -22.00
N GLU A 224 9.37 0.19 -23.19
CA GLU A 224 8.09 -0.40 -23.58
C GLU A 224 8.19 -1.93 -23.68
N LYS A 225 7.19 -2.61 -23.14
CA LYS A 225 7.11 -4.08 -23.14
C LYS A 225 7.06 -4.60 -24.57
N GLU A 226 7.58 -5.80 -24.80
CA GLU A 226 7.51 -6.50 -26.11
C GLU A 226 8.21 -5.79 -27.29
N THR A 227 9.03 -4.77 -27.00
CA THR A 227 9.87 -4.12 -28.03
C THR A 227 11.23 -4.79 -28.20
N ARG A 228 11.77 -4.75 -29.43
CA ARG A 228 13.10 -5.29 -29.76
C ARG A 228 14.20 -4.72 -28.85
N VAL A 229 15.33 -5.41 -28.73
CA VAL A 229 16.43 -5.05 -27.80
C VAL A 229 16.84 -3.56 -27.88
N PHE A 230 16.94 -3.01 -29.10
CA PHE A 230 17.38 -1.62 -29.36
C PHE A 230 16.24 -0.61 -29.63
N LYS A 231 14.97 -0.98 -29.38
CA LYS A 231 13.82 -0.08 -29.58
C LYS A 231 12.97 0.02 -28.31
N GLY A 232 12.07 1.02 -28.26
CA GLY A 232 11.09 1.17 -27.16
C GLY A 232 11.62 1.84 -25.90
N TYR A 233 12.86 2.37 -25.90
CA TYR A 233 13.38 3.13 -24.77
C TYR A 233 12.68 4.49 -24.66
N ARG A 234 12.12 4.78 -23.48
CA ARG A 234 11.48 6.07 -23.18
C ARG A 234 12.50 6.98 -22.51
N TRP A 235 13.45 7.51 -23.28
CA TRP A 235 14.61 8.27 -22.78
C TRP A 235 14.23 9.45 -21.89
N ASN A 236 13.14 10.15 -22.21
CA ASN A 236 12.57 11.26 -21.43
C ASN A 236 12.08 10.86 -20.03
N ARG A 237 12.02 9.56 -19.72
CA ARG A 237 11.60 9.03 -18.41
C ARG A 237 12.75 8.43 -17.61
N PHE A 238 13.95 8.34 -18.18
CA PHE A 238 15.14 7.91 -17.43
C PHE A 238 15.52 8.97 -16.40
N PHE A 239 15.86 8.51 -15.20
CA PHE A 239 16.19 9.34 -14.05
C PHE A 239 15.13 10.40 -13.71
N LYS A 240 13.87 10.13 -14.07
CA LYS A 240 12.75 11.01 -13.71
C LYS A 240 12.42 10.82 -12.23
N ALA A 241 12.46 11.91 -11.47
CA ALA A 241 12.01 11.94 -10.09
C ALA A 241 10.49 11.73 -9.99
N LEU A 242 10.05 11.11 -8.90
CA LEU A 242 8.64 10.77 -8.61
C LEU A 242 8.05 11.63 -7.51
#